data_AF-A0A3A0FBV6-F1
#
_entry.id   AF-A0A3A0FBV6-F1
#
_cell.length_a   1.000
_cell.length_b   1.000
_cell.length_c   1.000
_cell.angle_alpha   90.00
_cell.angle_beta   90.00
_cell.angle_gamma   90.00
#
_symmetry.space_group_name_H-M   'P 1'
#
loop_
_entity.id
_entity.type
_entity.pdbx_description
1 polymer ?
#
loop_
_entity_poly.entity_id
_entity_poly.type
_entity_poly.pdbx_seq_one_letter_code
_entity_poly.pdbx_strand_id
1 'polypeptide(L)'
;IDITTSFYNLHHVFQRELGDDMGFLAWRDAGLNPYGNSIIVNAKFLEANRPLIDRFVKVTQRAFRACVDKPEPCVQALVDANGALKFDNELQNWKLVEVLMSDKFSREVALGIHEDKRMQDDYELVRDYIGIDKPFDVKSVYTNEFLDRSIRMPK
;
A
#
# COMPACT_ATOMS: atom_id res chain seq x y z
N ILE A 1 -8.32 4.98 19.95
CA ILE A 1 -7.31 4.43 19.04
C ILE A 1 -7.57 5.09 17.70
N ASP A 2 -6.77 6.10 17.35
CA ASP A 2 -6.79 6.66 16.01
C ASP A 2 -5.95 5.75 15.11
N ILE A 3 -6.62 5.18 14.12
CA ILE A 3 -6.16 4.04 13.33
C ILE A 3 -5.23 4.57 12.25
N THR A 4 -3.93 4.40 12.45
CA THR A 4 -2.92 4.84 11.50
C THR A 4 -1.90 3.74 11.31
N THR A 5 -1.49 3.50 10.06
CA THR A 5 -0.34 2.62 9.77
C THR A 5 0.88 3.02 10.58
N SER A 6 0.99 4.31 10.95
CA SER A 6 2.02 4.90 11.79
C SER A 6 2.31 4.11 13.06
N PHE A 7 1.31 3.50 13.74
CA PHE A 7 1.58 2.68 14.92
C PHE A 7 2.46 1.46 14.64
N TYR A 8 2.46 0.99 13.39
CA TYR A 8 3.37 -0.05 12.92
C TYR A 8 4.63 0.56 12.32
N ASN A 9 4.54 1.34 11.24
CA ASN A 9 5.72 1.77 10.48
C ASN A 9 6.51 2.93 11.12
N LEU A 10 5.94 3.61 12.12
CA LEU A 10 6.62 4.56 13.00
C LEU A 10 6.69 4.05 14.45
N HIS A 11 6.53 2.74 14.69
CA HIS A 11 6.59 2.16 16.04
C HIS A 11 7.89 2.52 16.76
N HIS A 12 9.01 2.55 16.03
CA HIS A 12 10.32 2.94 16.57
C HIS A 12 10.38 4.40 17.03
N VAL A 13 9.60 5.29 16.40
CA VAL A 13 9.44 6.67 16.86
C VAL A 13 8.63 6.67 18.16
N PHE A 14 7.48 6.01 18.16
CA PHE A 14 6.63 5.97 19.35
C PHE A 14 7.32 5.33 20.55
N GLN A 15 8.09 4.26 20.34
CA GLN A 15 8.82 3.59 21.42
C GLN A 15 9.86 4.52 22.05
N ARG A 16 10.52 5.34 21.24
CA ARG A 16 11.50 6.33 21.71
C ARG A 16 10.84 7.45 22.51
N GLU A 17 9.68 7.94 22.09
CA GLU A 17 9.02 9.10 22.71
C GLU A 17 8.09 8.71 23.89
N LEU A 18 7.49 7.51 23.86
CA LEU A 18 6.43 7.09 24.78
C LEU A 18 6.85 5.92 25.70
N GLY A 19 7.97 5.25 25.42
CA GLY A 19 8.43 4.07 26.16
C GLY A 19 8.13 2.75 25.45
N ASP A 20 8.61 1.64 26.02
CA ASP A 20 8.54 0.29 25.46
C ASP A 20 7.29 -0.50 25.84
N ASP A 21 6.49 -0.01 26.80
CA ASP A 21 5.18 -0.57 27.15
C ASP A 21 4.09 -0.15 26.14
N MET A 22 4.24 -0.61 24.90
CA MET A 22 3.30 -0.33 23.81
C MET A 22 2.86 -1.61 23.11
N GLY A 23 1.55 -1.78 22.96
CA GLY A 23 0.95 -2.86 22.16
C GLY A 23 0.65 -2.44 20.72
N PHE A 24 0.72 -3.40 19.80
CA PHE A 24 0.20 -3.27 18.44
C PHE A 24 -0.61 -4.52 18.08
N LEU A 25 -1.70 -4.33 17.34
CA LEU A 25 -2.51 -5.40 16.76
C LEU A 25 -2.63 -5.14 15.26
N ALA A 26 -2.07 -6.02 14.43
CA ALA A 26 -2.35 -5.97 13.01
C ALA A 26 -3.79 -6.41 12.79
N TRP A 27 -4.58 -5.57 12.12
CA TRP A 27 -6.00 -5.86 11.88
C TRP A 27 -6.24 -7.17 11.12
N ARG A 28 -5.29 -7.53 10.24
CA ARG A 28 -5.33 -8.80 9.51
C ARG A 28 -5.35 -10.01 10.46
N ASP A 29 -4.73 -9.90 11.62
CA ASP A 29 -4.70 -10.95 12.64
C ASP A 29 -6.03 -11.02 13.43
N ALA A 30 -6.83 -9.95 13.37
CA ALA A 30 -8.19 -9.86 13.90
C ALA A 30 -9.28 -10.04 12.83
N GLY A 31 -8.92 -10.47 11.62
CA GLY A 31 -9.87 -10.73 10.52
C GLY A 31 -10.26 -9.53 9.67
N LEU A 32 -9.61 -8.36 9.86
CA LEU A 32 -9.85 -7.15 9.08
C LEU A 32 -8.62 -6.81 8.23
N ASN A 33 -8.69 -6.98 6.92
CA ASN A 33 -7.52 -6.73 6.06
C ASN A 33 -7.85 -5.84 4.86
N PRO A 34 -8.30 -4.58 5.05
CA PRO A 34 -8.63 -3.74 3.93
C PRO A 34 -7.44 -3.24 3.13
N TYR A 35 -7.68 -2.91 1.86
CA TYR A 35 -6.78 -2.09 1.05
C TYR A 35 -6.84 -0.65 1.56
N GLY A 36 -5.76 -0.22 2.20
CA GLY A 36 -5.61 1.17 2.68
C GLY A 36 -5.09 2.10 1.59
N ASN A 37 -3.77 2.05 1.34
CA ASN A 37 -3.13 2.92 0.36
C ASN A 37 -3.24 2.33 -1.05
N SER A 38 -3.97 3.05 -1.91
CA SER A 38 -4.22 2.66 -3.30
C SER A 38 -3.98 3.84 -4.23
N ILE A 39 -3.56 3.54 -5.47
CA ILE A 39 -3.47 4.55 -6.53
C ILE A 39 -4.84 4.71 -7.16
N ILE A 40 -5.39 5.93 -7.10
CA ILE A 40 -6.71 6.25 -7.63
C ILE A 40 -6.54 7.14 -8.88
N VAL A 41 -7.35 6.87 -9.90
CA VAL A 41 -7.37 7.64 -11.14
C VAL A 41 -8.82 7.95 -11.52
N ASN A 42 -9.04 9.14 -12.08
CA ASN A 42 -10.34 9.52 -12.61
C ASN A 42 -10.73 8.63 -13.80
N ALA A 43 -11.96 8.09 -13.80
CA ALA A 43 -12.42 7.16 -14.84
C ALA A 43 -12.37 7.75 -16.27
N LYS A 44 -12.80 9.00 -16.47
CA LYS A 44 -12.74 9.66 -17.79
C LYS A 44 -11.29 9.85 -18.25
N PHE A 45 -10.41 10.21 -17.32
CA PHE A 45 -8.99 10.35 -17.63
C PHE A 45 -8.37 9.00 -18.01
N LEU A 46 -8.70 7.93 -17.28
CA LEU A 46 -8.26 6.57 -17.58
C LEU A 46 -8.69 6.15 -18.98
N GLU A 47 -9.97 6.29 -19.31
CA GLU A 47 -10.53 5.95 -20.63
C GLU A 47 -9.81 6.70 -21.77
N ALA A 48 -9.60 8.00 -21.62
CA ALA A 48 -8.95 8.82 -22.62
C ALA A 48 -7.43 8.61 -22.72
N ASN A 49 -6.77 8.11 -21.67
CA ASN A 49 -5.30 8.08 -21.55
C ASN A 49 -4.74 6.70 -21.21
N ARG A 50 -5.39 5.61 -21.61
CA ARG A 50 -4.98 4.22 -21.27
C ARG A 50 -3.48 3.94 -21.51
N PRO A 51 -2.84 4.35 -22.62
CA PRO A 51 -1.40 4.12 -22.82
C PRO A 51 -0.50 4.87 -21.82
N LEU A 52 -0.94 6.05 -21.36
CA LEU A 52 -0.23 6.80 -20.32
C LEU A 52 -0.35 6.10 -18.97
N ILE A 53 -1.55 5.63 -18.62
CA ILE A 53 -1.81 4.87 -17.38
C ILE A 53 -1.00 3.58 -17.37
N ASP A 54 -0.97 2.83 -18.46
CA ASP A 54 -0.16 1.61 -18.58
C ASP A 54 1.32 1.87 -18.26
N ARG A 55 1.90 2.92 -18.87
CA ARG A 55 3.28 3.31 -18.59
C ARG A 55 3.48 3.76 -17.15
N PHE A 56 2.57 4.56 -16.61
CA PHE A 56 2.64 5.05 -15.24
C PHE A 56 2.62 3.91 -14.23
N VAL A 57 1.69 2.95 -14.37
CA VAL A 57 1.58 1.80 -13.48
C VAL A 57 2.83 0.94 -13.54
N LYS A 58 3.33 0.62 -14.74
CA LYS A 58 4.55 -0.20 -14.91
C LYS A 58 5.81 0.48 -14.39
N VAL A 59 5.97 1.79 -14.61
CA VAL A 59 7.09 2.56 -14.05
C VAL A 59 7.02 2.56 -12.53
N THR A 60 5.84 2.78 -11.96
CA THR A 60 5.62 2.78 -10.51
C THR A 60 5.93 1.41 -9.90
N GLN A 61 5.45 0.32 -10.51
CA GLN A 61 5.77 -1.05 -10.09
C GLN A 61 7.28 -1.31 -10.08
N ARG A 62 7.99 -0.92 -11.14
CA ARG A 62 9.45 -1.06 -11.21
C ARG A 62 10.16 -0.22 -10.16
N ALA A 63 9.69 0.99 -9.90
CA ALA A 63 10.27 1.87 -8.89
C ALA A 63 10.15 1.25 -7.50
N PHE A 64 8.95 0.80 -7.10
CA PHE A 64 8.77 0.12 -5.82
C PHE A 64 9.61 -1.15 -5.72
N ARG A 65 9.68 -1.96 -6.78
CA ARG A 65 10.55 -3.15 -6.79
C ARG A 65 12.02 -2.79 -6.61
N ALA A 66 12.50 -1.75 -7.30
CA ALA A 66 13.87 -1.28 -7.14
C ALA A 66 14.16 -0.80 -5.71
N CYS A 67 13.20 -0.13 -5.07
CA CYS A 67 13.33 0.31 -3.68
C CYS A 67 13.28 -0.84 -2.67
N VAL A 68 12.61 -1.94 -3.00
CA VAL A 68 12.69 -3.19 -2.23
C VAL A 68 14.08 -3.81 -2.35
N ASP A 69 14.65 -3.85 -3.56
CA ASP A 69 15.96 -4.46 -3.80
C ASP A 69 17.12 -3.62 -3.24
N LYS A 70 17.01 -2.29 -3.31
CA LYS A 70 18.01 -1.34 -2.83
C LYS A 70 17.33 -0.07 -2.31
N PRO A 71 16.99 0.01 -1.01
CA PRO A 71 16.17 1.08 -0.46
C PRO A 71 16.90 2.42 -0.33
N GLU A 72 18.23 2.44 -0.16
CA GLU A 72 18.97 3.65 0.23
C GLU A 72 18.80 4.81 -0.77
N PRO A 73 18.92 4.61 -2.11
CA PRO A 73 18.69 5.70 -3.06
C PRO A 73 17.25 6.23 -3.05
N CYS A 74 16.27 5.35 -2.77
CA CYS A 74 14.86 5.74 -2.70
C CYS A 74 14.57 6.57 -1.44
N VAL A 75 15.10 6.14 -0.30
CA VAL A 75 14.98 6.87 0.96
C VAL A 75 15.71 8.20 0.88
N GLN A 76 16.89 8.26 0.25
CA GLN A 76 17.59 9.52 0.03
C GLN A 76 16.75 10.48 -0.82
N ALA A 77 16.17 10.01 -1.93
CA ALA A 77 15.30 10.83 -2.77
C ALA A 77 14.07 11.37 -2.00
N LEU A 78 13.51 10.57 -1.08
CA LEU A 78 12.41 10.99 -0.22
C LEU A 78 12.84 12.12 0.75
N VAL A 79 14.01 11.99 1.38
CA VAL A 79 14.57 13.00 2.28
C VAL A 79 14.92 14.29 1.53
N ASP A 80 15.50 14.18 0.33
CA ASP A 80 15.85 15.34 -0.50
C ASP A 80 14.60 16.12 -0.92
N ALA A 81 13.48 15.42 -1.16
CA ALA A 81 12.19 16.02 -1.48
C ALA A 81 11.47 16.62 -0.25
N ASN A 82 11.80 16.18 0.96
CA ASN A 82 11.20 16.66 2.20
C ASN A 82 12.25 16.77 3.32
N GLY A 83 12.86 17.96 3.44
CA GLY A 83 13.97 18.22 4.37
C GLY A 83 13.66 18.09 5.87
N ALA A 84 12.39 17.85 6.25
CA ALA A 84 12.05 17.53 7.63
C ALA A 84 12.30 16.06 7.99
N LEU A 85 12.42 15.18 6.99
CA LEU A 85 12.65 13.75 7.18
C LEU A 85 14.13 13.47 7.48
N LYS A 86 14.37 12.43 8.30
CA LYS A 86 15.73 11.97 8.63
C LYS A 86 15.98 10.64 7.94
N PHE A 87 17.10 10.52 7.23
CA PHE A 87 17.45 9.32 6.47
C PHE A 87 17.33 8.03 7.29
N ASP A 88 17.96 7.97 8.46
CA ASP A 88 17.93 6.75 9.30
C ASP A 88 16.51 6.41 9.76
N ASN A 89 15.69 7.42 10.05
CA ASN A 89 14.29 7.23 10.44
C ASN A 89 13.47 6.65 9.28
N GLU A 90 13.63 7.22 8.09
CA GLU A 90 12.88 6.80 6.91
C GLU A 90 13.37 5.46 6.35
N LEU A 91 14.64 5.12 6.53
CA LEU A 91 15.17 3.81 6.19
C LEU A 91 14.58 2.72 7.09
N GLN A 92 14.42 3.00 8.39
CA GLN A 92 13.74 2.08 9.30
C GLN A 92 12.25 1.98 8.99
N ASN A 93 11.59 3.12 8.73
CA ASN A 93 10.19 3.18 8.31
C ASN A 93 9.95 2.36 7.04
N TRP A 94 10.80 2.51 6.02
CA TRP A 94 10.68 1.80 4.75
C TRP A 94 10.71 0.29 4.92
N LYS A 95 11.59 -0.25 5.77
CA LYS A 95 11.64 -1.69 6.06
C LYS A 95 10.32 -2.23 6.63
N LEU A 96 9.62 -1.42 7.43
CA LEU A 96 8.30 -1.77 7.97
C LEU A 96 7.21 -1.64 6.90
N VAL A 97 7.27 -0.62 6.05
CA VAL A 97 6.38 -0.46 4.89
C VAL A 97 6.51 -1.64 3.93
N GLU A 98 7.72 -2.12 3.67
CA GLU A 98 7.99 -3.29 2.84
C GLU A 98 7.23 -4.53 3.34
N VAL A 99 7.21 -4.75 4.66
CA VAL A 99 6.44 -5.85 5.28
C VAL A 99 4.93 -5.68 5.06
N LEU A 100 4.42 -4.45 5.08
CA LEU A 100 3.00 -4.18 4.82
C LEU A 100 2.63 -4.37 3.33
N MET A 101 3.57 -4.14 2.43
CA MET A 101 3.39 -4.34 0.98
C MET A 101 3.56 -5.80 0.54
N SER A 102 4.19 -6.63 1.37
CA SER A 102 4.47 -8.04 1.06
C SER A 102 3.36 -8.95 1.59
N ASP A 103 2.58 -9.54 0.68
CA ASP A 103 1.60 -10.56 0.98
C ASP A 103 1.74 -11.75 0.00
N LYS A 104 0.84 -12.72 0.09
CA LYS A 104 0.86 -13.88 -0.82
C LYS A 104 0.71 -13.44 -2.28
N PHE A 105 -0.22 -12.54 -2.57
CA PHE A 105 -0.57 -12.13 -3.93
C PHE A 105 0.49 -11.20 -4.53
N SER A 106 1.10 -10.32 -3.74
CA SER A 106 2.20 -9.49 -4.22
C SER A 106 3.46 -10.30 -4.52
N ARG A 107 3.67 -11.43 -3.85
CA ARG A 107 4.77 -12.38 -4.10
C ARG A 107 4.49 -13.37 -5.23
N GLU A 108 3.27 -13.85 -5.38
CA GLU A 108 2.93 -14.92 -6.34
C GLU A 108 2.35 -14.39 -7.65
N VAL A 109 1.65 -13.25 -7.63
CA VAL A 109 0.88 -12.72 -8.77
C VAL A 109 1.53 -11.46 -9.34
N ALA A 110 1.49 -10.34 -8.61
CA ALA A 110 2.10 -9.07 -9.03
C ALA A 110 2.17 -8.08 -7.85
N LEU A 111 3.25 -7.30 -7.76
CA LEU A 111 3.34 -6.19 -6.82
C LEU A 111 2.24 -5.15 -7.11
N GLY A 112 1.41 -4.85 -6.12
CA GLY A 112 0.28 -3.91 -6.25
C GLY A 112 -1.02 -4.53 -6.78
N ILE A 113 -1.09 -5.86 -6.86
CA ILE A 113 -2.32 -6.57 -7.23
C ILE A 113 -3.44 -6.34 -6.20
N HIS A 114 -4.64 -6.04 -6.69
CA HIS A 114 -5.87 -6.15 -5.91
C HIS A 114 -6.43 -7.56 -6.06
N GLU A 115 -6.61 -8.27 -4.95
CA GLU A 115 -7.22 -9.58 -4.92
C GLU A 115 -8.74 -9.45 -4.79
N ASP A 116 -9.45 -10.28 -5.54
CA ASP A 116 -10.88 -10.14 -5.75
C ASP A 116 -11.70 -10.35 -4.49
N LYS A 117 -11.37 -11.40 -3.72
CA LYS A 117 -12.05 -11.66 -2.45
C LYS A 117 -11.75 -10.55 -1.44
N ARG A 118 -10.51 -10.08 -1.34
CA ARG A 118 -10.15 -8.99 -0.43
C ARG A 118 -10.87 -7.68 -0.78
N MET A 119 -10.95 -7.31 -2.07
CA MET A 119 -11.74 -6.15 -2.50
C MET A 119 -13.23 -6.31 -2.17
N GLN A 120 -13.77 -7.52 -2.31
CA GLN A 120 -15.16 -7.82 -1.94
C GLN A 120 -15.39 -7.71 -0.42
N ASP A 121 -14.48 -8.28 0.38
CA ASP A 121 -14.54 -8.21 1.84
C ASP A 121 -14.46 -6.75 2.33
N ASP A 122 -13.66 -5.90 1.67
CA ASP A 122 -13.56 -4.45 1.96
C ASP A 122 -14.86 -3.71 1.70
N TYR A 123 -15.49 -4.02 0.56
CA TYR A 123 -16.79 -3.46 0.20
C TYR A 123 -17.86 -3.84 1.22
N GLU A 124 -17.89 -5.10 1.65
CA GLU A 124 -18.83 -5.61 2.65
C GLU A 124 -18.61 -4.95 4.01
N LEU A 125 -17.35 -4.79 4.41
CA LEU A 125 -16.98 -4.07 5.63
C LEU A 125 -17.52 -2.62 5.61
N VAL A 126 -17.29 -1.88 4.53
CA VAL A 126 -17.77 -0.49 4.42
C VAL A 126 -19.31 -0.46 4.37
N ARG A 127 -19.93 -1.35 3.59
CA ARG A 127 -21.40 -1.44 3.47
C ARG A 127 -22.06 -1.68 4.82
N ASP A 128 -21.55 -2.64 5.60
CA ASP A 128 -22.21 -3.13 6.81
C ASP A 128 -22.01 -2.20 8.01
N TYR A 129 -20.86 -1.50 8.08
CA TYR A 129 -20.49 -0.70 9.26
C TYR A 129 -20.50 0.82 9.04
N ILE A 130 -20.35 1.30 7.80
CA ILE A 130 -20.34 2.74 7.47
C ILE A 130 -21.61 3.12 6.70
N GLY A 131 -22.06 2.24 5.81
CA GLY A 131 -23.19 2.47 4.91
C GLY A 131 -22.75 2.98 3.54
N ILE A 132 -23.46 2.54 2.51
CA ILE A 132 -23.26 2.96 1.11
C ILE A 132 -24.63 3.31 0.54
N ASP A 133 -24.76 4.49 -0.07
CA ASP A 133 -26.04 4.99 -0.60
C ASP A 133 -26.71 4.03 -1.60
N LYS A 134 -25.90 3.43 -2.48
CA LYS A 134 -26.35 2.47 -3.48
C LYS A 134 -25.34 1.34 -3.60
N PRO A 135 -25.77 0.07 -3.48
CA PRO A 135 -24.90 -1.07 -3.78
C PRO A 135 -24.36 -0.99 -5.21
N PHE A 136 -23.12 -1.44 -5.39
CA PHE A 136 -22.45 -1.49 -6.69
C PHE A 136 -21.61 -2.75 -6.80
N ASP A 137 -21.32 -3.17 -8.04
CA ASP A 137 -20.36 -4.23 -8.29
C ASP A 137 -18.94 -3.72 -8.01
N VAL A 138 -18.24 -4.34 -7.07
CA VAL A 138 -16.87 -3.98 -6.70
C VAL A 138 -15.93 -4.08 -7.91
N LYS A 139 -16.20 -4.96 -8.86
CA LYS A 139 -15.41 -5.06 -10.11
C LYS A 139 -15.48 -3.83 -11.00
N SER A 140 -16.44 -2.93 -10.77
CA SER A 140 -16.55 -1.68 -11.50
C SER A 140 -15.64 -0.57 -10.97
N VAL A 141 -15.02 -0.73 -9.79
CA VAL A 141 -14.26 0.34 -9.11
C VAL A 141 -12.75 0.10 -9.02
N TYR A 142 -12.24 -1.04 -9.49
CA TYR A 142 -10.80 -1.29 -9.58
C TYR A 142 -10.44 -2.09 -10.83
N THR A 143 -9.17 -2.00 -11.25
CA THR A 143 -8.63 -2.80 -12.35
C THR A 143 -7.18 -3.18 -12.08
N ASN A 144 -6.82 -4.39 -12.51
CA ASN A 144 -5.45 -4.91 -12.46
C ASN A 144 -4.81 -4.99 -13.86
N GLU A 145 -5.49 -4.48 -14.89
CA GLU A 145 -5.11 -4.71 -16.30
C GLU A 145 -3.76 -4.10 -16.70
N PHE A 146 -3.33 -3.06 -15.99
CA PHE A 146 -2.09 -2.33 -16.28
C PHE A 146 -0.86 -2.87 -15.53
N LEU A 147 -1.04 -3.82 -14.62
CA LEU A 147 0.05 -4.39 -13.83
C LEU A 147 0.89 -5.33 -14.68
N ASP A 148 2.21 -5.23 -14.55
CA ASP A 148 3.14 -6.23 -15.06
C ASP A 148 3.23 -7.38 -14.05
N ARG A 149 2.74 -8.56 -14.44
CA ARG A 149 2.69 -9.76 -13.58
C ARG A 149 4.05 -10.46 -13.41
N SER A 150 5.09 -9.99 -14.09
CA SER A 150 6.47 -10.42 -13.84
C SER A 150 7.11 -9.70 -12.65
N ILE A 151 6.60 -8.53 -12.27
CA ILE A 151 7.11 -7.75 -11.15
C ILE A 151 6.38 -8.16 -9.88
N ARG A 152 7.10 -8.76 -8.94
CA ARG A 152 6.56 -9.33 -7.68
C ARG A 152 7.43 -8.93 -6.51
N MET A 153 6.89 -9.00 -5.30
CA MET A 153 7.68 -8.91 -4.08
C MET A 153 8.62 -10.12 -3.95
N PRO A 154 9.83 -9.96 -3.37
CA PRO A 154 10.69 -11.08 -3.01
C PRO A 154 10.01 -11.99 -1.97
N LYS A 155 10.47 -13.24 -1.89
CA LYS A 155 9.89 -14.25 -1.00
C LYS A 155 10.20 -13.98 0.47
#